data_AF-A0A5B2YZB0-F1
#
_entry.id   AF-A0A5B2YZB0-F1
#
_cell.length_a   1.000
_cell.length_b   1.000
_cell.length_c   1.000
_cell.angle_alpha   90.00
_cell.angle_beta   90.00
_cell.angle_gamma   90.00
#
_symmetry.space_group_name_H-M   'P 1'
#
loop_
_entity.id
_entity.type
_entity.pdbx_description
1 polymer ?
#
loop_
_entity_poly.entity_id
_entity_poly.type
_entity_poly.pdbx_seq_one_letter_code
_entity_poly.pdbx_strand_id
1 'polypeptide(L)'
;MIALNIKQKVIEEWLGGLSRRIIAKNNDISEGSVSSITAQFEREYGIVNNAREIARFLYKNGIDYLQFGRAIRFHHNLDSCGVSYEKAGETLFRLQEHCFRNNIDLDTFLSHFNTVIDRLDGISIPIEKFDEIIEEKSKTIDKQNCMIEKNRIFLEEQNKRIIEVEKLKPLLPIHAKYLESVESGKIKDETIKTLRIIIKLLLKQIELLKGNKENEEKL
;
A
#
# COMPACT_ATOMS: atom_id res chain seq x y z
N MET A 1 9.03 38.12 41.49
CA MET A 1 7.90 37.69 40.65
C MET A 1 8.50 37.34 39.28
N ILE A 2 8.40 36.09 38.83
CA ILE A 2 9.03 35.65 37.57
C ILE A 2 8.20 36.16 36.39
N ALA A 3 8.86 36.74 35.38
CA ALA A 3 8.20 37.25 34.17
C ALA A 3 7.47 36.14 33.41
N LEU A 4 6.29 36.44 32.85
CA LEU A 4 5.43 35.47 32.17
C LEU A 4 6.16 34.76 31.00
N ASN A 5 7.00 35.50 30.27
CA ASN A 5 7.81 34.99 29.16
C ASN A 5 8.81 33.90 29.61
N ILE A 6 9.42 34.07 30.79
CA ILE A 6 10.35 33.07 31.34
C ILE A 6 9.59 31.80 31.74
N LYS A 7 8.39 31.95 32.32
CA LYS A 7 7.56 30.77 32.66
C LYS A 7 7.22 29.96 31.41
N GLN A 8 6.82 30.62 30.32
CA GLN A 8 6.48 29.93 29.08
C GLN A 8 7.68 29.18 28.49
N LYS A 9 8.85 29.83 28.40
CA LYS A 9 10.09 29.18 27.92
C LYS A 9 10.48 27.97 28.78
N VAL A 10 10.40 28.10 30.10
CA VAL A 10 10.67 26.99 31.03
C VAL A 10 9.75 25.80 30.77
N ILE A 11 8.46 26.04 30.50
CA ILE A 11 7.51 24.97 30.19
C ILE A 11 7.79 24.36 28.82
N GLU A 12 8.06 25.15 27.78
CA GLU A 12 8.40 24.65 26.44
C GLU A 12 9.66 23.76 26.46
N GLU A 13 10.73 24.22 27.10
CA GLU A 13 11.97 23.47 27.26
C GLU A 13 11.79 22.22 28.13
N TRP A 14 10.93 22.31 29.16
CA TRP A 14 10.58 21.18 30.00
C TRP A 14 9.75 20.15 29.21
N LEU A 15 8.76 20.55 28.42
CA LEU A 15 8.02 19.62 27.56
C LEU A 15 8.93 19.00 26.48
N GLY A 16 9.93 19.73 26.01
CA GLY A 16 10.99 19.25 25.12
C GLY A 16 11.98 18.26 25.76
N GLY A 17 11.78 17.88 27.03
CA GLY A 17 12.57 16.82 27.69
C GLY A 17 13.93 17.28 28.24
N LEU A 18 14.22 18.58 28.25
CA LEU A 18 15.47 19.11 28.81
C LEU A 18 15.51 18.93 30.34
N SER A 19 16.73 18.81 30.88
CA SER A 19 16.93 18.68 32.32
C SER A 19 16.77 20.03 33.01
N ARG A 20 16.31 20.03 34.27
CA ARG A 20 16.12 21.26 35.07
C ARG A 20 17.37 22.13 35.11
N ARG A 21 18.55 21.51 35.18
CA ARG A 21 19.85 22.20 35.17
C ARG A 21 20.12 22.94 33.86
N ILE A 22 19.78 22.33 32.72
CA ILE A 22 19.94 22.96 31.40
C ILE A 22 18.96 24.14 31.27
N ILE A 23 17.70 23.92 31.64
CA ILE A 23 16.65 24.96 31.60
C ILE A 23 17.02 26.15 32.49
N ALA A 24 17.51 25.87 33.71
CA ALA A 24 17.99 26.88 34.65
C ALA A 24 19.11 27.73 34.03
N LYS A 25 20.07 27.08 33.38
CA LYS A 25 21.17 27.75 32.67
C LYS A 25 20.70 28.56 31.46
N ASN A 26 19.75 28.05 30.67
CA ASN A 26 19.27 28.72 29.46
C ASN A 26 18.44 29.98 29.75
N ASN A 27 17.81 30.04 30.93
CA ASN A 27 16.92 31.14 31.31
C ASN A 27 17.47 32.01 32.45
N ASP A 28 18.74 31.82 32.86
CA ASP A 28 19.39 32.51 33.97
C ASP A 28 18.56 32.50 35.28
N ILE A 29 17.99 31.34 35.62
CA ILE A 29 17.21 31.13 36.85
C ILE A 29 17.75 29.96 37.67
N SER A 30 17.32 29.84 38.93
CA SER A 30 17.67 28.69 39.77
C SER A 30 16.88 27.43 39.41
N GLU A 31 17.46 26.24 39.62
CA GLU A 31 16.74 24.96 39.45
C GLU A 31 15.49 24.85 40.35
N GLY A 32 15.51 25.52 41.51
CA GLY A 32 14.34 25.64 42.39
C GLY A 32 13.20 26.44 41.74
N SER A 33 13.52 27.49 40.98
CA SER A 33 12.55 28.28 40.22
C SER A 33 11.93 27.46 39.09
N VAL A 34 12.75 26.69 38.36
CA VAL A 34 12.28 25.73 37.36
C VAL A 34 11.31 24.74 37.99
N SER A 35 11.69 24.11 39.10
CA SER A 35 10.87 23.12 39.80
C SER A 35 9.54 23.71 40.28
N SER A 36 9.55 24.94 40.77
CA SER A 36 8.32 25.64 41.19
C SER A 36 7.38 25.92 40.03
N ILE A 37 7.91 26.36 38.88
CA ILE A 37 7.14 26.63 37.66
C ILE A 37 6.52 25.32 37.12
N THR A 38 7.32 24.26 37.00
CA THR A 38 6.84 22.98 36.46
C THR A 38 5.84 22.31 37.40
N ALA A 39 6.04 22.39 38.72
CA ALA A 39 5.07 21.87 39.70
C ALA A 39 3.78 22.70 39.77
N GLN A 40 3.84 24.00 39.44
CA GLN A 40 2.64 24.81 39.26
C GLN A 40 1.86 24.33 38.03
N PHE A 41 2.55 24.16 36.89
CA PHE A 41 1.94 23.72 35.64
C PHE A 41 1.37 22.29 35.72
N GLU A 42 2.08 21.36 36.36
CA GLU A 42 1.61 19.99 36.56
C GLU A 42 0.35 19.92 37.40
N ARG A 43 0.22 20.77 38.44
CA ARG A 43 -1.02 20.88 39.23
C ARG A 43 -2.20 21.41 38.42
N GLU A 44 -1.93 22.25 37.42
CA GLU A 44 -2.97 22.88 36.60
C GLU A 44 -3.46 21.97 35.48
N TYR A 45 -2.56 21.21 34.85
CA TYR A 45 -2.90 20.41 33.65
C TYR A 45 -2.90 18.89 33.86
N GLY A 46 -2.28 18.37 34.93
CA GLY A 46 -2.28 16.95 35.28
C GLY A 46 -1.61 16.02 34.24
N ILE A 47 -1.04 14.88 34.68
CA ILE A 47 -0.49 13.79 33.83
C ILE A 47 0.71 14.18 32.93
N VAL A 48 1.00 15.48 32.74
CA VAL A 48 2.04 15.99 31.84
C VAL A 48 3.42 15.41 32.13
N ASN A 49 3.78 15.26 33.41
CA ASN A 49 5.09 14.70 33.77
C ASN A 49 5.19 13.21 33.41
N ASN A 50 4.13 12.43 33.58
CA ASN A 50 4.09 11.03 33.18
C ASN A 50 4.21 10.90 31.66
N ALA A 51 3.46 11.71 30.91
CA ALA A 51 3.53 11.74 29.45
C ALA A 51 4.95 12.14 28.96
N ARG A 52 5.56 13.14 29.60
CA ARG A 52 6.95 13.55 29.33
C ARG A 52 7.94 12.41 29.59
N GLU A 53 7.85 11.74 30.72
CA GLU A 53 8.79 10.66 31.06
C GLU A 53 8.61 9.44 30.15
N ILE A 54 7.37 9.11 29.76
CA ILE A 54 7.11 8.11 28.71
C ILE A 54 7.75 8.55 27.39
N ALA A 55 7.52 9.78 26.94
CA ALA A 55 8.10 10.29 25.69
C ALA A 55 9.65 10.25 25.70
N ARG A 56 10.26 10.62 26.83
CA ARG A 56 11.73 10.54 27.01
C ARG A 56 12.22 9.09 27.00
N PHE A 57 11.49 8.19 27.64
CA PHE A 57 11.81 6.77 27.62
C PHE A 57 11.75 6.20 26.19
N LEU A 58 10.69 6.51 25.43
CA LEU A 58 10.53 6.08 24.05
C LEU A 58 11.68 6.61 23.17
N TYR A 59 11.95 7.91 23.24
CA TYR A 59 13.04 8.54 22.48
C TYR A 59 14.41 7.92 22.79
N LYS A 60 14.72 7.69 24.07
CA LYS A 60 16.00 7.09 24.50
C LYS A 60 16.18 5.67 23.96
N ASN A 61 15.10 4.91 23.81
CA ASN A 61 15.13 3.54 23.31
C ASN A 61 14.92 3.45 21.79
N GLY A 62 14.82 4.58 21.08
CA GLY A 62 14.57 4.60 19.65
C GLY A 62 13.19 4.05 19.27
N ILE A 63 12.23 4.07 20.20
CA ILE A 63 10.86 3.62 19.97
C ILE A 63 10.04 4.81 19.50
N ASP A 64 9.39 4.66 18.35
CA ASP A 64 8.48 5.66 17.84
C ASP A 64 7.12 5.62 18.57
N TYR A 65 6.44 6.77 18.67
CA TYR A 65 5.16 6.87 19.36
C TYR A 65 4.07 6.04 18.68
N LEU A 66 4.15 5.83 17.36
CA LEU A 66 3.23 4.96 16.64
C LEU A 66 3.43 3.49 17.02
N GLN A 67 4.69 3.04 17.14
CA GLN A 67 5.03 1.68 17.56
C GLN A 67 4.51 1.42 18.98
N PHE A 68 4.77 2.35 19.89
CA PHE A 68 4.26 2.29 21.26
C PHE A 68 2.73 2.26 21.29
N GLY A 69 2.06 3.13 20.53
CA GLY A 69 0.60 3.15 20.43
C GLY A 69 0.01 1.83 19.92
N ARG A 70 0.64 1.21 18.91
CA ARG A 70 0.22 -0.10 18.38
C ARG A 70 0.37 -1.21 19.42
N ALA A 71 1.47 -1.22 20.18
CA ALA A 71 1.70 -2.20 21.24
C ALA A 71 0.68 -2.06 22.39
N ILE A 72 0.35 -0.82 22.78
CA ILE A 72 -0.70 -0.55 23.79
C ILE A 72 -2.07 -1.03 23.32
N ARG A 73 -2.45 -0.77 22.05
CA ARG A 73 -3.70 -1.28 21.49
C ARG A 73 -3.73 -2.80 21.43
N PHE A 74 -2.64 -3.41 20.99
CA PHE A 74 -2.50 -4.86 20.98
C PHE A 74 -2.71 -5.45 22.37
N HIS A 75 -2.06 -4.88 23.39
CA HIS A 75 -2.28 -5.28 24.78
C HIS A 75 -3.75 -5.12 25.19
N HIS A 76 -4.36 -3.97 24.91
CA HIS A 76 -5.76 -3.72 25.28
C HIS A 76 -6.72 -4.73 24.64
N ASN A 77 -6.49 -5.07 23.37
CA ASN A 77 -7.27 -6.08 22.67
C ASN A 77 -7.11 -7.46 23.32
N LEU A 78 -5.89 -7.84 23.72
CA LEU A 78 -5.66 -9.09 24.43
C LEU A 78 -6.31 -9.11 25.82
N ASP A 79 -6.22 -8.00 26.56
CA ASP A 79 -6.85 -7.82 27.87
C ASP A 79 -8.38 -7.92 27.77
N SER A 80 -8.98 -7.36 26.72
CA SER A 80 -10.40 -7.52 26.42
C SER A 80 -10.81 -8.99 26.21
N CYS A 81 -9.89 -9.84 25.78
CA CYS A 81 -10.07 -11.28 25.64
C CYS A 81 -9.70 -12.06 26.92
N GLY A 82 -9.43 -11.39 28.04
CA GLY A 82 -9.07 -12.00 29.32
C GLY A 82 -7.62 -12.50 29.40
N VAL A 83 -6.73 -12.02 28.53
CA VAL A 83 -5.31 -12.37 28.57
C VAL A 83 -4.58 -11.42 29.52
N SER A 84 -3.89 -11.97 30.52
CA SER A 84 -3.11 -11.15 31.47
C SER A 84 -1.92 -10.46 30.81
N TYR A 85 -1.42 -9.39 31.46
CA TYR A 85 -0.26 -8.62 31.00
C TYR A 85 0.97 -9.51 30.75
N GLU A 86 1.24 -10.46 31.63
CA GLU A 86 2.38 -11.39 31.51
C GLU A 86 2.26 -12.25 30.26
N LYS A 87 1.06 -12.81 30.03
CA LYS A 87 0.78 -13.63 28.84
C LYS A 87 0.77 -12.80 27.56
N ALA A 88 0.34 -11.55 27.62
CA ALA A 88 0.42 -10.63 26.49
C ALA A 88 1.88 -10.36 26.11
N GLY A 89 2.76 -10.17 27.10
CA GLY A 89 4.21 -10.04 26.89
C GLY A 89 4.83 -11.29 26.26
N GLU A 90 4.52 -12.48 26.77
CA GLU A 90 4.97 -13.74 26.17
C GLU A 90 4.47 -13.93 24.74
N THR A 91 3.21 -13.57 24.48
CA THR A 91 2.60 -13.62 23.16
C THR A 91 3.31 -12.69 22.19
N LEU A 92 3.62 -11.47 22.61
CA LEU A 92 4.37 -10.51 21.80
C LEU A 92 5.77 -11.03 21.44
N PHE A 93 6.45 -11.69 22.39
CA PHE A 93 7.76 -12.29 22.14
C PHE A 93 7.70 -13.44 21.12
N ARG A 94 6.73 -14.35 21.28
CA ARG A 94 6.49 -15.44 20.31
C ARG A 94 6.09 -14.91 18.94
N LEU A 95 5.31 -13.84 18.92
CA LEU A 95 4.91 -13.16 17.69
C LEU A 95 6.13 -12.54 17.00
N GLN A 96 7.01 -11.88 17.75
CA GLN A 96 8.27 -11.35 17.21
C GLN A 96 9.13 -12.45 16.59
N GLU A 97 9.26 -13.60 17.27
CA GLU A 97 9.97 -14.75 16.72
C GLU A 97 9.31 -15.28 15.43
N HIS A 98 7.98 -15.37 15.40
CA HIS A 98 7.24 -15.77 14.20
C HIS A 98 7.45 -14.78 13.05
N CYS A 99 7.33 -13.49 13.31
CA CYS A 99 7.58 -12.41 12.36
C CYS A 99 9.00 -12.50 11.79
N PHE A 100 10.00 -12.67 12.65
CA PHE A 100 11.40 -12.85 12.24
C PHE A 100 11.58 -14.07 11.32
N ARG A 101 11.04 -15.23 11.70
CA ARG A 101 11.14 -16.47 10.91
C ARG A 101 10.48 -16.36 9.53
N ASN A 102 9.43 -15.57 9.40
CA ASN A 102 8.69 -15.39 8.16
C ASN A 102 9.09 -14.13 7.38
N ASN A 103 10.13 -13.42 7.84
CA ASN A 103 10.59 -12.16 7.25
C ASN A 103 9.47 -11.09 7.17
N ILE A 104 8.60 -11.07 8.17
CA ILE A 104 7.53 -10.09 8.35
C ILE A 104 7.99 -9.11 9.41
N ASP A 105 7.86 -7.81 9.13
CA ASP A 105 8.11 -6.77 10.11
C ASP A 105 7.01 -6.78 11.20
N LEU A 106 7.43 -6.76 12.48
CA LEU A 106 6.51 -6.86 13.62
C LEU A 106 5.54 -5.67 13.66
N ASP A 107 6.02 -4.47 13.36
CA ASP A 107 5.17 -3.27 13.34
C ASP A 107 4.11 -3.34 12.24
N THR A 108 4.49 -3.85 11.08
CA THR A 108 3.58 -4.10 9.95
C THR A 108 2.52 -5.12 10.35
N PHE A 109 2.92 -6.21 11.02
CA PHE A 109 1.98 -7.19 11.53
C PHE A 109 0.99 -6.57 12.54
N LEU A 110 1.49 -5.85 13.55
CA LEU A 110 0.64 -5.21 14.55
C LEU A 110 -0.29 -4.16 13.93
N SER A 111 0.16 -3.45 12.90
CA SER A 111 -0.69 -2.53 12.13
C SER A 111 -1.83 -3.26 11.42
N HIS A 112 -1.54 -4.38 10.76
CA HIS A 112 -2.56 -5.20 10.11
C HIS A 112 -3.52 -5.82 11.13
N PHE A 113 -3.00 -6.34 12.24
CA PHE A 113 -3.80 -6.89 13.32
C PHE A 113 -4.79 -5.86 13.86
N ASN A 114 -4.32 -4.66 14.23
CA ASN A 114 -5.19 -3.59 14.72
C ASN A 114 -6.22 -3.18 13.67
N THR A 115 -5.82 -3.10 12.39
CA THR A 115 -6.77 -2.79 11.30
C THR A 115 -7.85 -3.87 11.14
N VAL A 116 -7.49 -5.13 11.34
CA VAL A 116 -8.43 -6.25 11.31
C VAL A 116 -9.38 -6.14 12.49
N ILE A 117 -8.88 -5.96 13.72
CA ILE A 117 -9.73 -5.78 14.91
C ILE A 117 -10.67 -4.58 14.75
N ASP A 118 -10.17 -3.41 14.33
CA ASP A 118 -10.99 -2.21 14.11
C ASP A 118 -12.14 -2.45 13.10
N ARG A 119 -11.91 -3.32 12.10
CA ARG A 119 -12.94 -3.71 11.12
C ARG A 119 -13.92 -4.74 11.67
N LEU A 120 -13.47 -5.56 12.61
CA LEU A 120 -14.27 -6.61 13.24
C LEU A 120 -15.12 -6.08 14.38
N ASP A 121 -14.70 -5.04 15.10
CA ASP A 121 -15.53 -4.40 16.12
C ASP A 121 -16.85 -3.84 15.54
N GLY A 122 -16.88 -3.53 14.24
CA GLY A 122 -18.10 -3.17 13.51
C GLY A 122 -18.94 -4.37 13.02
N ILE A 123 -18.41 -5.59 13.13
CA ILE A 123 -18.94 -6.81 12.56
C ILE A 123 -19.06 -7.85 13.69
N SER A 124 -20.25 -7.97 14.26
CA SER A 124 -20.56 -8.91 15.35
C SER A 124 -20.58 -10.38 14.85
N ILE A 125 -19.47 -10.84 14.27
CA ILE A 125 -19.28 -12.20 13.79
C ILE A 125 -18.58 -13.02 14.88
N PRO A 126 -19.17 -14.15 15.29
CA PRO A 126 -18.52 -15.08 16.22
C PRO A 126 -17.19 -15.61 15.64
N ILE A 127 -16.18 -15.73 16.51
CA ILE A 127 -14.82 -16.17 16.14
C ILE A 127 -14.86 -17.52 15.40
N GLU A 128 -15.83 -18.38 15.71
CA GLU A 128 -15.99 -19.71 15.12
C GLU A 128 -16.28 -19.67 13.61
N LYS A 129 -16.77 -18.54 13.08
CA LYS A 129 -17.05 -18.37 11.65
C LYS A 129 -15.90 -17.74 10.86
N PHE A 130 -14.80 -17.38 11.52
CA PHE A 130 -13.69 -16.72 10.86
C PHE A 130 -13.00 -17.62 9.84
N ASP A 131 -12.80 -18.89 10.16
CA ASP A 131 -12.16 -19.82 9.24
C ASP A 131 -12.98 -19.97 7.95
N GLU A 132 -14.31 -20.07 8.07
CA GLU A 132 -15.22 -20.12 6.93
C GLU A 132 -15.13 -18.85 6.05
N ILE A 133 -15.07 -17.68 6.68
CA ILE A 133 -14.97 -16.39 5.97
C ILE A 133 -13.60 -16.25 5.31
N ILE A 134 -12.52 -16.63 6.00
CA ILE A 134 -11.16 -16.61 5.45
C ILE A 134 -11.08 -17.52 4.24
N GLU A 135 -11.67 -18.72 4.31
CA GLU A 135 -11.70 -19.66 3.19
C GLU A 135 -12.55 -19.16 2.02
N GLU A 136 -13.69 -18.50 2.29
CA GLU A 136 -14.51 -17.89 1.24
C GLU A 136 -13.78 -16.73 0.55
N LYS A 137 -13.11 -15.88 1.33
CA LYS A 137 -12.35 -14.74 0.81
C LYS A 137 -11.11 -15.18 0.07
N SER A 138 -10.38 -16.20 0.52
CA SER A 138 -9.22 -16.75 -0.20
C SER A 138 -9.64 -17.30 -1.57
N LYS A 139 -10.72 -18.08 -1.62
CA LYS A 139 -11.31 -18.56 -2.89
C LYS A 139 -11.71 -17.43 -3.82
N THR A 140 -12.20 -16.32 -3.27
CA THR A 140 -12.57 -15.13 -4.07
C THR A 140 -11.34 -14.45 -4.66
N ILE A 141 -10.29 -14.28 -3.85
CA ILE A 141 -9.00 -13.71 -4.29
C ILE A 141 -8.38 -14.58 -5.38
N ASP A 142 -8.37 -15.90 -5.21
CA ASP A 142 -7.83 -16.83 -6.21
C ASP A 142 -8.57 -16.75 -7.54
N LYS A 143 -9.91 -16.65 -7.50
CA LYS A 143 -10.72 -16.44 -8.71
C LYS A 143 -10.37 -15.12 -9.41
N GLN A 144 -10.23 -14.04 -8.64
CA GLN A 144 -9.87 -12.73 -9.18
C GLN A 144 -8.47 -12.73 -9.80
N ASN A 145 -7.49 -13.33 -9.12
CA ASN A 145 -6.13 -13.49 -9.65
C ASN A 145 -6.10 -14.32 -10.94
N CYS A 146 -6.91 -15.37 -11.01
CA CYS A 146 -7.07 -16.16 -12.24
C CYS A 146 -7.66 -15.32 -13.39
N MET A 147 -8.66 -14.47 -13.11
CA MET A 147 -9.21 -13.54 -14.12
C MET A 147 -8.18 -12.49 -14.57
N ILE A 148 -7.42 -11.93 -13.63
CA ILE A 148 -6.35 -10.96 -13.94
C ILE A 148 -5.31 -11.60 -14.86
N GLU A 149 -4.88 -12.83 -14.58
CA GLU A 149 -3.89 -13.51 -15.39
C GLU A 149 -4.42 -13.84 -16.80
N LYS A 150 -5.68 -14.30 -16.91
CA LYS A 150 -6.35 -14.48 -18.21
C LYS A 150 -6.40 -13.18 -19.01
N ASN A 151 -6.77 -12.07 -18.36
CA ASN A 151 -6.82 -10.77 -19.01
C ASN A 151 -5.42 -10.30 -19.44
N ARG A 152 -4.38 -10.57 -18.64
CA ARG A 152 -2.99 -10.26 -19.00
C ARG A 152 -2.57 -10.97 -20.28
N ILE A 153 -2.79 -12.29 -20.35
CA ILE A 153 -2.46 -13.10 -21.53
C ILE A 153 -3.22 -12.59 -22.76
N PHE A 154 -4.53 -12.33 -22.61
CA PHE A 154 -5.35 -11.79 -23.70
C PHE A 154 -4.80 -10.45 -24.22
N LEU A 155 -4.45 -9.52 -23.33
CA LEU A 155 -3.88 -8.22 -23.71
C LEU A 155 -2.52 -8.37 -24.42
N GLU A 156 -1.68 -9.30 -23.96
CA GLU A 156 -0.39 -9.61 -24.62
C GLU A 156 -0.61 -10.13 -26.05
N GLU A 157 -1.62 -10.97 -26.28
CA GLU A 157 -1.97 -11.45 -27.62
C GLU A 157 -2.53 -10.35 -28.52
N GLN A 158 -3.41 -9.48 -28.00
CA GLN A 158 -3.92 -8.35 -28.77
C GLN A 158 -2.81 -7.37 -29.14
N ASN A 159 -1.86 -7.11 -28.24
CA ASN A 159 -0.71 -6.27 -28.51
C ASN A 159 0.18 -6.84 -29.63
N LYS A 160 0.42 -8.16 -29.65
CA LYS A 160 1.14 -8.80 -30.77
C LYS A 160 0.43 -8.58 -32.11
N ARG A 161 -0.89 -8.74 -32.14
CA ARG A 161 -1.71 -8.50 -33.35
C ARG A 161 -1.64 -7.03 -33.81
N ILE A 162 -1.68 -6.07 -32.88
CA ILE A 162 -1.56 -4.64 -33.21
C ILE A 162 -0.20 -4.34 -33.84
N ILE A 163 0.89 -4.87 -33.27
CA ILE A 163 2.25 -4.70 -33.81
C ILE A 163 2.36 -5.26 -35.23
N GLU A 164 1.74 -6.41 -35.51
CA GLU A 164 1.70 -6.97 -36.87
C GLU A 164 0.95 -6.08 -37.86
N VAL A 165 -0.20 -5.54 -37.46
CA VAL A 165 -0.97 -4.60 -38.29
C VAL A 165 -0.18 -3.32 -38.55
N GLU A 166 0.53 -2.79 -37.55
CA GLU A 166 1.37 -1.61 -37.70
C GLU A 166 2.52 -1.82 -38.69
N LYS A 167 3.12 -3.03 -38.72
CA LYS A 167 4.14 -3.37 -39.73
C LYS A 167 3.61 -3.36 -41.15
N LEU A 168 2.32 -3.65 -41.35
CA LEU A 168 1.68 -3.68 -42.66
C LEU A 168 1.17 -2.30 -43.11
N LYS A 169 1.00 -1.35 -42.19
CA LYS A 169 0.48 0.00 -42.45
C LYS A 169 1.29 0.80 -43.49
N PRO A 170 2.64 0.76 -43.51
CA PRO A 170 3.45 1.45 -44.54
C PRO A 170 3.32 0.86 -45.95
N LEU A 171 2.78 -0.36 -46.10
CA LEU A 171 2.59 -1.00 -47.40
C LEU A 171 1.29 -0.54 -48.08
N LEU A 172 0.34 0.02 -47.34
CA LEU A 172 -0.95 0.49 -47.86
C LEU A 172 -0.81 1.59 -48.94
N PRO A 173 0.02 2.64 -48.76
CA PRO A 173 0.20 3.68 -49.79
C PRO A 173 0.91 3.16 -51.04
N ILE A 174 1.82 2.18 -50.88
CA ILE A 174 2.52 1.53 -51.98
C ILE A 174 1.52 0.72 -52.81
N HIS A 175 0.62 -0.02 -52.13
CA HIS A 175 -0.44 -0.75 -52.79
C HIS A 175 -1.42 0.18 -53.53
N ALA A 176 -1.79 1.33 -52.94
CA ALA A 176 -2.67 2.31 -53.58
C ALA A 176 -2.05 2.90 -54.86
N LYS A 177 -0.78 3.33 -54.82
CA LYS A 177 -0.04 3.80 -56.01
C LYS A 177 0.09 2.73 -57.09
N TYR A 178 0.23 1.46 -56.68
CA TYR A 178 0.28 0.34 -57.59
C TYR A 178 -1.06 0.12 -58.30
N LEU A 179 -2.19 0.21 -57.60
CA LEU A 179 -3.53 0.12 -58.19
C LEU A 179 -3.77 1.25 -59.21
N GLU A 180 -3.42 2.49 -58.89
CA GLU A 180 -3.49 3.62 -59.83
C GLU A 180 -2.62 3.38 -61.09
N SER A 181 -1.47 2.73 -60.93
CA SER A 181 -0.57 2.37 -62.04
C SER A 181 -1.11 1.23 -62.92
N VAL A 182 -1.91 0.33 -62.34
CA VAL A 182 -2.64 -0.73 -63.05
C VAL A 182 -3.84 -0.15 -63.82
N GLU A 183 -4.61 0.73 -63.18
CA GLU A 183 -5.78 1.37 -63.80
C GLU A 183 -5.40 2.33 -64.93
N SER A 184 -4.22 2.96 -64.86
CA SER A 184 -3.67 3.79 -65.94
C SER A 184 -3.05 3.00 -67.11
N GLY A 185 -3.14 1.66 -67.11
CA GLY A 185 -2.77 0.81 -68.26
C GLY A 185 -1.26 0.65 -68.51
N LYS A 186 -0.40 1.03 -67.56
CA LYS A 186 1.07 0.97 -67.72
C LYS A 186 1.69 -0.41 -67.48
N ILE A 187 0.92 -1.41 -67.05
CA ILE A 187 1.40 -2.72 -66.62
C ILE A 187 0.77 -3.81 -67.49
N LYS A 188 1.59 -4.76 -67.98
CA LYS A 188 1.16 -5.83 -68.89
C LYS A 188 0.15 -6.78 -68.21
N ASP A 189 -0.83 -7.25 -68.98
CA ASP A 189 -2.03 -7.98 -68.56
C ASP A 189 -1.73 -9.28 -67.76
N GLU A 190 -0.60 -9.92 -68.04
CA GLU A 190 -0.14 -11.14 -67.36
C GLU A 190 0.37 -10.88 -65.94
N THR A 191 1.00 -9.72 -65.72
CA THR A 191 1.42 -9.25 -64.40
C THR A 191 0.19 -8.89 -63.55
N ILE A 192 -0.85 -8.32 -64.17
CA ILE A 192 -2.13 -7.99 -63.52
C ILE A 192 -2.87 -9.26 -63.06
N LYS A 193 -2.88 -10.33 -63.86
CA LYS A 193 -3.47 -11.62 -63.46
C LYS A 193 -2.80 -12.21 -62.22
N THR A 194 -1.47 -12.27 -62.22
CA THR A 194 -0.69 -12.83 -61.10
C THR A 194 -0.87 -12.01 -59.82
N LEU A 195 -0.89 -10.68 -59.93
CA LEU A 195 -1.11 -9.80 -58.79
C LEU A 195 -2.55 -9.80 -58.26
N ARG A 196 -3.57 -9.98 -59.11
CA ARG A 196 -4.95 -10.22 -58.65
C ARG A 196 -5.08 -11.50 -57.83
N ILE A 197 -4.33 -12.55 -58.20
CA ILE A 197 -4.31 -13.80 -57.44
C ILE A 197 -3.66 -13.58 -56.07
N ILE A 198 -2.52 -12.89 -56.02
CA ILE A 198 -1.82 -12.58 -54.77
C ILE A 198 -2.68 -11.70 -53.86
N ILE A 199 -3.34 -10.67 -54.39
CA ILE A 199 -4.23 -9.79 -53.61
C ILE A 199 -5.44 -10.57 -53.07
N LYS A 200 -6.04 -11.46 -53.87
CA LYS A 200 -7.13 -12.34 -53.39
C LYS A 200 -6.67 -13.25 -52.25
N LEU A 201 -5.45 -13.78 -52.33
CA LEU A 201 -4.89 -14.61 -51.26
C LEU A 201 -4.66 -13.79 -49.98
N LEU A 202 -4.10 -12.59 -50.09
CA LEU A 202 -3.86 -11.69 -48.95
C LEU A 202 -5.17 -11.21 -48.30
N LEU A 203 -6.18 -10.83 -49.10
CA LEU A 203 -7.49 -10.44 -48.58
C LEU A 203 -8.20 -11.59 -47.86
N LYS A 204 -8.13 -12.81 -48.41
CA LYS A 204 -8.67 -14.02 -47.76
C LYS A 204 -7.97 -14.31 -46.43
N GLN A 205 -6.66 -14.06 -46.35
CA GLN A 205 -5.89 -14.21 -45.11
C GLN A 205 -6.30 -13.16 -44.05
N ILE A 206 -6.59 -11.93 -44.48
CA ILE A 206 -7.11 -10.87 -43.61
C ILE A 206 -8.53 -11.19 -43.13
N GLU A 207 -9.41 -11.74 -43.97
CA GLU A 207 -10.74 -12.18 -43.56
C GLU A 207 -10.70 -13.32 -42.55
N LEU A 208 -9.81 -14.30 -42.72
CA LEU A 208 -9.61 -15.38 -41.73
C LEU A 208 -9.15 -14.83 -40.38
N LEU A 209 -8.28 -13.81 -40.39
CA LEU A 209 -7.83 -13.13 -39.17
C LEU A 209 -8.95 -12.28 -38.52
N LYS A 210 -9.94 -11.80 -39.29
CA LYS A 210 -11.11 -11.07 -38.78
C LYS A 210 -12.24 -12.01 -38.32
N GLY A 211 -12.53 -13.09 -39.03
CA GLY A 211 -13.59 -14.04 -38.68
C GLY A 211 -13.34 -14.79 -37.36
N ASN A 212 -12.07 -14.94 -36.96
CA ASN A 212 -11.73 -15.43 -35.62
C ASN A 212 -12.06 -14.42 -34.50
N LYS A 213 -12.25 -13.12 -34.78
CA LYS A 213 -12.75 -12.15 -33.78
C LYS A 213 -14.23 -12.34 -33.45
N GLU A 214 -15.08 -12.67 -34.42
CA GLU A 214 -16.54 -12.77 -34.21
C GLU A 214 -16.96 -14.06 -33.48
N ASN A 215 -16.13 -15.11 -33.55
CA ASN A 215 -16.35 -16.35 -32.79
C ASN A 215 -15.82 -16.27 -31.34
N GLU A 216 -14.90 -15.35 -31.04
CA GLU A 216 -14.37 -15.11 -29.69
C GLU A 216 -15.26 -14.15 -28.86
N GLU A 217 -16.11 -13.33 -29.48
CA GLU A 217 -17.09 -12.47 -28.77
C GLU A 217 -18.40 -13.18 -28.37
N LYS A 218 -18.56 -14.48 -28.68
CA LYS A 218 -19.74 -15.30 -28.35
C LYS A 218 -19.50 -16.41 -27.31
N LEU A 219 -18.33 -16.43 -26.66
CA LEU A 219 -17.94 -17.36 -25.59
C LEU A 219 -17.61 -16.60 -24.32
#